data_AF-A0A141RRL9-F1
#
_entry.id   AF-A0A141RRL9-F1
#
_cell.length_a   1.000
_cell.length_b   1.000
_cell.length_c   1.000
_cell.angle_alpha   90.00
_cell.angle_beta   90.00
_cell.angle_gamma   90.00
#
_symmetry.space_group_name_H-M   'P 1'
#
loop_
_entity.id
_entity.type
_entity.pdbx_description
1 polymer ?
#
loop_
_entity_poly.entity_id
_entity_poly.type
_entity_poly.pdbx_seq_one_letter_code
_entity_poly.pdbx_strand_id
1 'polypeptide(L)' 'MWFVVSEVEKITRKSRGQLENAMRSGLLAWRVSERGQVEIELNSVLKTFVGEQAGAATSDEVNRRLEQQWKWLWHPRVAR' A
#
# COMPACT_ATOMS: atom_id res chain seq x y z
N MET A 1 1.59 6.85 -6.67
CA MET A 1 0.79 7.44 -5.57
C MET A 1 1.53 7.18 -4.26
N TRP A 2 1.60 8.17 -3.37
CA TRP A 2 2.41 8.16 -2.15
C TRP A 2 1.53 8.30 -0.91
N PHE A 3 1.83 7.56 0.15
CA PHE A 3 1.04 7.53 1.39
C PHE A 3 1.92 7.68 2.61
N VAL A 4 1.43 8.35 3.65
CA VAL A 4 2.19 8.42 4.90
C VAL A 4 2.19 7.07 5.61
N VAL A 5 3.22 6.81 6.42
CA VAL A 5 3.43 5.52 7.10
C VAL A 5 2.17 5.05 7.84
N SER A 6 1.46 5.95 8.53
CA SER A 6 0.25 5.60 9.30
C SER A 6 -0.93 5.13 8.44
N GLU A 7 -1.01 5.56 7.18
CA GLU A 7 -2.00 5.05 6.23
C GLU A 7 -1.62 3.63 5.80
N VAL A 8 -0.33 3.39 5.51
CA VAL A 8 0.19 2.07 5.13
C VAL A 8 0.02 1.05 6.25
N GLU A 9 0.21 1.44 7.51
CA GLU A 9 -0.08 0.59 8.67
C GLU A 9 -1.55 0.13 8.69
N LYS A 10 -2.51 1.05 8.44
CA LYS A 10 -3.93 0.72 8.39
C LYS A 10 -4.26 -0.23 7.23
N ILE A 11 -3.65 -0.02 6.07
CA ILE A 11 -3.89 -0.79 4.84
C ILE A 11 -3.36 -2.21 4.98
N THR A 12 -2.10 -2.33 5.40
CA THR A 12 -1.37 -3.62 5.39
C THR A 12 -1.51 -4.38 6.70
N ARG A 13 -2.02 -3.71 7.76
CA ARG A 13 -1.98 -4.18 9.15
C ARG A 13 -0.57 -4.54 9.65
N LYS A 14 0.46 -4.03 8.98
CA LYS A 14 1.86 -4.18 9.42
C LYS A 14 2.19 -3.09 10.43
N SER A 15 3.02 -3.45 11.40
CA SER A 15 3.52 -2.45 12.36
C SER A 15 4.52 -1.52 11.70
N ARG A 16 4.66 -0.31 12.24
CA ARG A 16 5.72 0.62 11.85
C ARG A 16 7.10 -0.01 11.73
N GLY A 17 7.50 -0.85 12.70
CA GLY A 17 8.80 -1.53 12.66
C GLY A 17 8.96 -2.47 11.46
N GLN A 18 7.89 -3.16 11.04
CA GLN A 18 7.89 -4.00 9.83
C GLN A 18 8.02 -3.15 8.56
N LEU A 19 7.32 -2.02 8.49
CA LEU A 19 7.42 -1.09 7.36
C LEU A 19 8.82 -0.47 7.27
N GLU A 20 9.38 -0.04 8.40
CA GLU A 20 10.75 0.50 8.49
C GLU A 20 11.81 -0.52 8.11
N ASN A 21 11.62 -1.78 8.48
CA ASN A 21 12.51 -2.85 8.05
C ASN A 21 12.43 -3.06 6.53
N ALA A 22 11.21 -3.08 5.96
CA ALA A 22 11.02 -3.24 4.53
C ALA A 22 11.56 -2.04 3.72
N MET A 23 11.48 -0.81 4.25
CA MET A 23 12.14 0.36 3.68
C MET A 23 13.66 0.23 3.70
N ARG A 24 14.24 -0.20 4.82
CA ARG A 24 15.70 -0.42 4.95
C ARG A 24 16.21 -1.52 4.04
N SER A 25 15.41 -2.57 3.84
CA SER A 25 15.74 -3.69 2.95
C SER A 25 15.47 -3.40 1.45
N GLY A 26 15.03 -2.19 1.10
CA GLY A 26 14.75 -1.79 -0.29
C GLY A 26 13.48 -2.43 -0.90
N LEU A 27 12.65 -3.09 -0.09
CA LEU A 27 11.40 -3.69 -0.53
C LEU A 27 10.28 -2.65 -0.71
N LEU A 28 10.38 -1.52 -0.02
CA LEU A 28 9.47 -0.39 -0.16
C LEU A 28 10.21 0.79 -0.75
N ALA A 29 9.62 1.39 -1.78
CA ALA A 29 10.05 2.69 -2.28
C ALA A 29 9.47 3.77 -1.35
N TRP A 30 10.33 4.62 -0.80
CA TRP A 30 9.95 5.66 0.15
C TRP A 30 10.68 6.96 -0.14
N ARG A 31 10.11 8.07 0.34
CA ARG A 31 10.69 9.40 0.23
C ARG A 31 10.28 10.25 1.45
N VAL A 32 10.94 11.39 1.60
CA VAL A 32 10.52 12.45 2.53
C VAL A 32 9.80 13.52 1.72
N SER A 33 8.57 13.85 2.08
CA SER A 33 7.79 14.91 1.45
C SER A 33 8.34 16.29 1.79
N GLU A 34 7.89 17.32 1.08
CA GLU A 34 8.27 18.71 1.36
C GLU A 34 7.91 19.16 2.79
N ARG A 35 6.95 18.48 3.43
CA ARG A 35 6.53 18.72 4.82
C ARG A 35 7.33 17.90 5.84
N GLY A 36 8.37 17.18 5.41
CA GLY A 36 9.19 16.33 6.27
C GLY A 36 8.53 15.01 6.66
N GLN A 37 7.45 14.59 5.99
CA GLN A 37 6.78 13.32 6.29
C GLN A 37 7.36 12.19 5.46
N VAL A 38 7.53 11.02 6.08
CA VAL A 38 7.90 9.81 5.35
C VAL A 38 6.68 9.29 4.60
N GLU A 39 6.83 9.20 3.29
CA GLU A 39 5.84 8.67 2.37
C GLU A 39 6.37 7.39 1.71
N ILE A 40 5.47 6.42 1.50
CA ILE A 40 5.76 5.14 0.87
C ILE A 40 4.93 5.04 -0.42
N GLU A 41 5.56 4.58 -1.48
CA GLU A 41 4.90 4.37 -2.77
C GLU A 41 3.98 3.15 -2.69
N LEU A 42 2.71 3.33 -3.06
CA LEU A 42 1.69 2.27 -3.01
C LEU A 42 2.08 1.02 -3.79
N ASN A 43 2.65 1.15 -4.99
CA ASN A 43 2.97 0.01 -5.84
C ASN A 43 3.99 -0.91 -5.15
N SER A 44 5.00 -0.33 -4.49
CA SER A 44 5.95 -1.10 -3.70
C SER A 44 5.30 -1.81 -2.51
N VAL A 45 4.33 -1.18 -1.85
CA VAL A 45 3.54 -1.78 -0.76
C VAL A 45 2.74 -2.98 -1.27
N LEU A 46 2.04 -2.83 -2.39
CA LEU A 46 1.24 -3.90 -2.98
C LEU A 46 2.12 -5.07 -3.41
N LYS A 47 3.23 -4.81 -4.10
CA LYS A 47 4.17 -5.84 -4.52
C LYS A 47 4.73 -6.62 -3.32
N THR A 48 5.09 -5.93 -2.25
CA THR A 48 5.79 -6.51 -1.10
C THR A 48 4.86 -7.21 -0.12
N PHE A 49 3.66 -6.69 0.14
CA PHE A 49 2.78 -7.21 1.19
C PHE A 49 1.45 -7.79 0.71
N VAL A 50 1.01 -7.43 -0.50
CA VAL A 50 -0.25 -7.94 -1.08
C VAL A 50 0.04 -9.00 -2.16
N GLY A 51 1.18 -8.91 -2.84
CA GLY A 51 1.64 -9.86 -3.86
C GLY A 51 1.82 -11.29 -3.35
N GLU A 52 2.14 -11.50 -2.07
CA GLU A 52 2.21 -12.85 -1.47
C GLU A 52 0.85 -13.55 -1.34
N GLN A 53 -0.28 -12.83 -1.36
CA GLN A 53 -1.61 -13.46 -1.41
C GLN A 53 -2.10 -13.81 -2.81
N ALA A 54 -1.39 -13.40 -3.87
CA ALA A 54 -1.87 -13.45 -5.25
C ALA A 54 -0.90 -14.15 -6.21
N GLY A 55 -0.22 -15.21 -5.76
CA GLY A 55 0.78 -15.98 -6.54
C GLY A 55 0.27 -16.70 -7.81
N ALA A 56 -0.86 -16.30 -8.42
CA ALA A 56 -1.42 -16.99 -9.60
C ALA A 56 -2.18 -16.10 -10.60
N ALA A 57 -2.20 -14.77 -10.48
CA ALA A 57 -2.97 -13.93 -11.41
C ALA A 57 -2.10 -12.81 -12.00
N THR A 58 -2.17 -12.70 -13.34
CA THR A 58 -1.48 -11.70 -14.16
C THR A 58 -1.64 -10.29 -13.57
N SER A 59 -0.52 -9.57 -13.48
CA SER A 59 -0.35 -8.33 -12.71
C SER A 59 -1.39 -7.23 -13.04
N ASP A 60 -1.91 -7.20 -14.27
CA ASP A 60 -2.91 -6.22 -14.71
C ASP A 60 -4.32 -6.48 -14.16
N GLU A 61 -4.74 -7.74 -14.03
CA GLU A 61 -6.04 -8.12 -13.48
C GLU A 61 -6.07 -7.85 -11.97
N VAL A 62 -4.95 -8.12 -11.30
CA VAL A 62 -4.76 -7.84 -9.88
C VAL A 62 -4.75 -6.33 -9.62
N ASN A 63 -4.06 -5.54 -10.45
CA ASN A 63 -4.09 -4.07 -10.34
C ASN A 63 -5.51 -3.50 -10.49
N ARG A 64 -6.27 -3.97 -11.49
CA ARG A 64 -7.68 -3.56 -11.67
C ARG A 64 -8.57 -3.98 -10.52
N ARG A 65 -8.41 -5.21 -10.02
CA ARG A 65 -9.21 -5.72 -8.90
C ARG A 65 -8.88 -4.98 -7.60
N LEU A 66 -7.62 -4.62 -7.40
CA LEU A 66 -7.17 -3.80 -6.27
C LEU A 66 -7.67 -2.36 -6.38
N GLU A 67 -7.62 -1.73 -7.57
CA GLU A 67 -8.25 -0.42 -7.78
C GLU A 67 -9.76 -0.44 -7.48
N GLN A 68 -10.45 -1.52 -7.84
CA GLN A 68 -11.88 -1.67 -7.54
C GLN A 68 -12.12 -1.88 -6.04
N GLN A 69 -11.37 -2.78 -5.39
CA GLN A 69 -11.45 -2.96 -3.93
C GLN A 69 -11.07 -1.68 -3.17
N TRP A 70 -10.16 -0.90 -3.72
CA TRP A 70 -9.76 0.41 -3.20
C TRP A 70 -10.89 1.43 -3.30
N LYS A 71 -11.59 1.51 -4.43
CA LYS A 71 -12.81 2.34 -4.56
C LYS A 71 -13.86 1.94 -3.51
N TRP A 72 -14.02 0.65 -3.22
CA TRP A 72 -14.96 0.17 -2.20
C TRP A 72 -14.55 0.50 -0.76
N LEU A 73 -13.26 0.45 -0.43
CA LEU A 73 -12.76 0.79 0.91
C LEU A 73 -12.87 2.29 1.22
N TRP A 74 -12.86 3.15 0.20
CA TRP A 74 -12.87 4.61 0.36
C TRP A 74 -14.14 5.31 -0.10
N HIS A 75 -15.03 4.62 -0.84
CA HIS A 75 -16.43 5.02 -1.02
C HIS A 75 -17.29 4.07 -0.20
N PRO A 76 -17.42 4.26 1.12
CA PRO A 76 -18.57 3.67 1.79
C PRO A 76 -19.75 4.21 1.02
N ARG A 77 -20.56 3.33 0.41
CA ARG A 77 -21.88 3.69 -0.08
C ARG A 77 -22.46 4.63 0.97
N VAL A 78 -22.70 5.88 0.58
CA VAL A 78 -23.54 6.79 1.36
C VAL A 78 -24.84 6.02 1.48
N ALA A 79 -25.01 5.35 2.62
CA ALA A 79 -26.18 4.55 2.90
C ALA A 79 -27.33 5.54 2.89
N ARG A 80 -28.22 5.37 1.92
CA ARG A 80 -29.52 6.03 1.89
C ARG A 80 -30.57 4.94 1.87
#